data_AF-A0A7V2KSI5-F1
#
_entry.id   AF-A0A7V2KSI5-F1
#
_cell.length_a   1.000
_cell.length_b   1.000
_cell.length_c   1.000
_cell.angle_alpha   90.00
_cell.angle_beta   90.00
_cell.angle_gamma   90.00
#
_symmetry.space_group_name_H-M   'P 1'
#
loop_
_entity.id
_entity.type
_entity.pdbx_description
1 polymer ?
#
loop_
_entity_poly.entity_id
_entity_poly.type
_entity_poly.pdbx_seq_one_letter_code
_entity_poly.pdbx_strand_id
1 'polypeptide(L)'
;MSYNWGPHYIVPSEVLKEYSGNVLLREELDEEMLSKELEALSISGPIITITNPWYYRNKDSDTWIKIGESDEKQENFPVRWDTTRLENGQYEVMGLMHVVVRGEDGKKVIAHENIVEVTIAN
;
A
#
# COMPACT_ATOMS: atom_id res chain seq x y z
N MET A 1 -7.76 21.06 -0.04
CA MET A 1 -7.06 20.80 1.23
C MET A 1 -6.96 19.29 1.36
N SER A 2 -5.76 18.74 1.31
CA SER A 2 -5.51 17.30 1.50
C SER A 2 -5.73 16.99 2.97
N TYR A 3 -6.82 16.30 3.28
CA TYR A 3 -7.06 15.76 4.61
C TYR A 3 -6.08 14.60 4.82
N ASN A 4 -4.96 14.90 5.47
CA ASN A 4 -3.95 13.92 5.85
C ASN A 4 -4.35 13.38 7.23
N TRP A 5 -5.08 12.27 7.24
CA TRP A 5 -5.38 11.51 8.46
C TRP A 5 -4.41 10.35 8.48
N GLY A 6 -3.50 10.37 9.47
CA GLY A 6 -2.32 9.52 9.54
C GLY A 6 -2.57 8.01 9.53
N PRO A 7 -1.49 7.22 9.49
CA PRO A 7 -1.53 5.80 9.14
C PRO A 7 -2.28 4.99 10.20
N HIS A 8 -3.40 4.38 9.80
CA HIS A 8 -4.00 3.30 10.55
C HIS A 8 -3.31 1.99 10.17
N TYR A 9 -2.43 1.52 11.05
CA TYR A 9 -1.74 0.25 10.92
C TYR A 9 -2.74 -0.91 10.88
N ILE A 10 -2.75 -1.64 9.76
CA ILE A 10 -3.23 -3.01 9.70
C ILE A 10 -2.04 -3.87 9.29
N VAL A 11 -1.53 -4.62 10.26
CA VAL A 11 -0.47 -5.60 10.03
C VAL A 11 -1.13 -6.98 10.13
N PRO A 12 -1.21 -7.77 9.06
CA PRO A 12 -1.31 -9.20 9.21
C PRO A 12 0.10 -9.75 9.50
N SER A 13 0.25 -10.37 10.66
CA SER A 13 1.37 -11.24 11.08
C SER A 13 2.72 -10.57 11.33
N GLU A 14 3.46 -11.12 12.28
CA GLU A 14 4.84 -10.74 12.64
C GLU A 14 5.71 -10.67 11.38
N VAL A 15 5.92 -9.45 10.87
CA VAL A 15 6.68 -9.19 9.65
C VAL A 15 8.10 -9.71 9.85
N LEU A 16 8.51 -10.69 9.05
CA LEU A 16 9.92 -10.95 8.80
C LEU A 16 10.54 -9.62 8.37
N LYS A 17 11.29 -8.97 9.27
CA LYS A 17 11.92 -7.67 9.01
C LYS A 17 13.20 -7.79 8.19
N GLU A 18 13.49 -8.99 7.67
CA GLU A 18 14.69 -9.28 6.89
C GLU A 18 14.29 -10.00 5.61
N TYR A 19 14.64 -9.41 4.48
CA TYR A 19 14.27 -9.85 3.14
C TYR A 19 15.51 -10.05 2.26
N SER A 20 15.40 -11.03 1.36
CA SER A 20 16.47 -11.41 0.45
C SER A 20 15.89 -12.05 -0.80
N GLY A 21 16.51 -11.84 -1.96
CA GLY A 21 16.08 -12.46 -3.21
C GLY A 21 14.77 -11.90 -3.76
N ASN A 22 13.78 -12.76 -3.95
CA ASN A 22 12.48 -12.39 -4.52
C ASN A 22 11.41 -12.42 -3.43
N VAL A 23 10.90 -11.24 -3.09
CA VAL A 23 9.85 -11.05 -2.08
C VAL A 23 8.51 -10.87 -2.79
N LEU A 24 7.45 -11.46 -2.25
CA LEU A 24 6.09 -11.21 -2.69
C LEU A 24 5.40 -10.28 -1.68
N LEU A 25 5.13 -9.06 -2.10
CA LEU A 25 4.41 -8.06 -1.31
C LEU A 25 2.92 -8.28 -1.46
N ARG A 26 2.19 -8.18 -0.35
CA ARG A 26 0.73 -8.33 -0.28
C ARG A 26 0.18 -7.42 0.82
N GLU A 27 -1.03 -6.92 0.58
CA GLU A 27 -1.78 -6.13 1.53
C GLU A 27 -3.22 -6.62 1.54
N GLU A 28 -3.75 -6.92 2.72
CA GLU A 28 -5.14 -7.28 2.88
C GLU A 28 -5.98 -6.01 2.94
N LEU A 29 -7.05 -5.95 2.15
CA LEU A 29 -8.02 -4.85 2.25
C LEU A 29 -8.89 -5.08 3.49
N ASP A 30 -8.78 -4.21 4.48
CA ASP A 30 -9.78 -4.11 5.54
C ASP A 30 -11.01 -3.38 5.03
N GLU A 31 -12.02 -4.15 4.64
CA GLU A 31 -13.30 -3.62 4.18
C GLU A 31 -14.07 -2.87 5.26
N GLU A 32 -13.90 -3.23 6.54
CA GLU A 32 -14.57 -2.54 7.64
C GLU A 32 -13.96 -1.15 7.85
N MET A 33 -12.63 -1.06 7.81
CA MET A 33 -11.92 0.22 7.89
C MET A 33 -12.26 1.09 6.68
N LEU A 34 -12.21 0.54 5.46
CA LEU A 34 -12.58 1.26 4.26
C LEU A 34 -14.02 1.79 4.33
N SER A 35 -14.96 0.98 4.81
CA SER A 35 -16.35 1.41 4.97
C SER A 35 -16.48 2.58 5.95
N LYS A 36 -15.76 2.55 7.08
CA LYS A 36 -15.73 3.65 8.06
C LYS A 36 -15.12 4.92 7.47
N GLU A 37 -14.06 4.80 6.67
CA GLU A 37 -13.44 5.94 5.99
C GLU A 37 -14.38 6.56 4.95
N LEU A 38 -15.04 5.74 4.13
CA LEU A 38 -16.04 6.20 3.17
C LEU A 38 -17.18 6.96 3.84
N GLU A 39 -17.70 6.43 4.94
CA GLU A 39 -18.75 7.07 5.73
C GLU A 39 -18.27 8.40 6.33
N ALA A 40 -17.09 8.43 6.94
CA ALA A 40 -16.51 9.65 7.52
C ALA A 40 -16.30 10.76 6.49
N LEU A 41 -15.98 10.40 5.24
CA LEU A 41 -15.80 11.32 4.13
C LEU A 41 -17.13 11.67 3.42
N SER A 42 -18.26 11.14 3.88
CA SER A 42 -19.57 11.28 3.22
C SER A 42 -19.52 10.86 1.74
N ILE A 43 -18.76 9.79 1.45
CA ILE A 43 -18.62 9.22 0.12
C ILE A 43 -19.52 7.99 0.06
N SER A 44 -20.62 8.12 -0.66
CA SER A 44 -21.52 7.02 -0.99
C SER A 44 -21.36 6.62 -2.45
N GLY A 45 -21.58 5.33 -2.73
CA GLY A 45 -21.62 4.78 -4.08
C GLY A 45 -20.79 3.50 -4.26
N PRO A 46 -20.92 2.83 -5.41
CA PRO A 46 -20.20 1.60 -5.66
C PRO A 46 -18.71 1.86 -5.89
N ILE A 47 -17.87 1.00 -5.29
CA ILE A 47 -16.45 0.92 -5.61
C ILE A 47 -16.31 0.41 -7.05
N ILE A 48 -15.62 1.18 -7.88
CA ILE A 48 -15.35 0.85 -9.29
C ILE A 48 -14.10 -0.04 -9.38
N THR A 49 -13.03 0.35 -8.68
CA THR A 49 -11.72 -0.29 -8.78
C THR A 49 -10.93 -0.04 -7.51
N ILE A 50 -10.11 -1.01 -7.11
CA ILE A 50 -9.11 -0.87 -6.06
C ILE A 50 -7.77 -1.29 -6.66
N THR A 51 -6.74 -0.46 -6.50
CA THR A 51 -5.39 -0.76 -6.99
C THR A 51 -4.39 -0.44 -5.89
N ASN A 52 -3.38 -1.29 -5.69
CA ASN A 52 -2.32 -1.04 -4.74
C ASN A 52 -0.95 -0.94 -5.44
N PRO A 53 -0.48 0.27 -5.76
CA PRO A 53 0.91 0.51 -6.11
C PRO A 53 1.84 0.39 -4.90
N TRP A 54 2.96 -0.27 -5.11
CA TRP A 54 4.01 -0.48 -4.12
C TRP A 54 5.26 0.30 -4.47
N TYR A 55 5.91 0.85 -3.45
CA TYR A 55 7.14 1.60 -3.56
C TYR A 55 8.15 1.16 -2.51
N TYR A 56 9.43 1.38 -2.78
CA TYR A 56 10.47 1.28 -1.77
C TYR A 56 11.37 2.51 -1.79
N ARG A 57 12.05 2.75 -0.67
CA ARG A 57 13.19 3.66 -0.59
C ARG A 57 14.20 3.16 0.42
N ASN A 58 15.46 3.51 0.23
CA ASN A 58 16.43 3.39 1.32
C ASN A 58 16.03 4.39 2.42
N LYS A 59 16.18 4.02 3.69
CA LYS A 59 15.76 4.87 4.82
C LYS A 59 16.48 6.23 4.86
N ASP A 60 17.69 6.30 4.30
CA ASP A 60 18.47 7.53 4.20
C ASP A 60 18.18 8.32 2.90
N SER A 61 17.17 7.92 2.12
CA SER A 61 16.79 8.55 0.86
C SER A 61 15.40 9.19 0.93
N ASP A 62 15.25 10.35 0.29
CA ASP A 62 13.95 11.03 0.14
C ASP A 62 13.16 10.54 -1.09
N THR A 63 13.71 9.63 -1.89
CA THR A 63 13.11 9.23 -3.18
C THR A 63 12.45 7.86 -3.11
N TRP A 64 11.15 7.81 -3.41
CA TRP A 64 10.40 6.58 -3.60
C TRP A 64 10.58 6.02 -5.00
N ILE A 65 10.90 4.72 -5.08
CA ILE A 65 11.04 3.97 -6.33
C ILE A 65 9.86 3.00 -6.42
N LYS A 66 9.11 3.05 -7.52
CA LYS A 66 7.97 2.14 -7.74
C LYS A 66 8.48 0.71 -7.96
N ILE A 67 7.92 -0.23 -7.21
CA ILE A 67 8.14 -1.68 -7.39
C ILE A 67 7.19 -2.19 -8.47
N GLY A 68 5.90 -1.88 -8.33
CA GLY A 68 4.84 -2.38 -9.19
C GLY A 68 3.48 -1.94 -8.68
N GLU A 69 2.41 -2.46 -9.28
CA GLU A 69 1.04 -2.24 -8.83
C GLU A 69 0.21 -3.49 -9.11
N SER A 70 -0.84 -3.69 -8.31
CA SER A 70 -1.79 -4.77 -8.50
C SER A 70 -3.21 -4.31 -8.24
N ASP A 71 -4.16 -4.82 -9.02
CA ASP A 71 -5.61 -4.67 -8.82
C ASP A 71 -6.28 -6.01 -8.44
N GLU A 72 -5.48 -7.06 -8.24
CA GLU A 72 -5.94 -8.40 -7.91
C GLU A 72 -6.28 -8.53 -6.41
N LYS A 73 -7.46 -8.02 -6.05
CA LYS A 73 -7.97 -8.06 -4.67
C LYS A 73 -8.01 -9.49 -4.07
N GLN A 74 -8.34 -10.51 -4.87
CA GLN A 74 -8.48 -11.89 -4.40
C GLN A 74 -7.15 -12.50 -3.91
N GLU A 75 -6.02 -11.97 -4.38
CA GLU A 75 -4.67 -12.43 -4.03
C GLU A 75 -3.94 -11.45 -3.10
N ASN A 76 -4.69 -10.51 -2.49
CA ASN A 76 -4.19 -9.45 -1.62
C ASN A 76 -3.19 -8.52 -2.34
N PHE A 77 -3.53 -8.12 -3.57
CA PHE A 77 -2.75 -7.17 -4.39
C PHE A 77 -1.27 -7.54 -4.52
N PRO A 78 -0.95 -8.73 -5.06
CA PRO A 78 0.40 -9.25 -5.09
C PRO A 78 1.33 -8.43 -5.99
N VAL A 79 2.50 -8.04 -5.48
CA VAL A 79 3.57 -7.46 -6.28
C VAL A 79 4.89 -8.13 -5.94
N ARG A 80 5.61 -8.60 -6.98
CA ARG A 80 6.93 -9.19 -6.80
C ARG A 80 7.99 -8.10 -6.73
N TRP A 81 8.83 -8.17 -5.71
CA TRP A 81 9.98 -7.30 -5.51
C TRP A 81 11.27 -8.11 -5.57
N ASP A 82 12.13 -7.82 -6.55
CA ASP A 82 13.46 -8.40 -6.66
C ASP A 82 14.47 -7.52 -5.89
N THR A 83 14.89 -7.99 -4.72
CA THR A 83 15.83 -7.27 -3.85
C THR A 83 17.28 -7.59 -4.17
N THR A 84 17.59 -8.53 -5.07
CA THR A 84 18.96 -9.03 -5.33
C THR A 84 19.95 -7.95 -5.78
N ARG A 85 19.44 -6.83 -6.32
CA ARG A 85 20.22 -5.70 -6.81
C ARG A 85 20.29 -4.52 -5.83
N LEU A 86 19.64 -4.65 -4.68
CA LEU A 86 19.64 -3.65 -3.63
C LEU A 86 20.84 -3.87 -2.70
N GLU A 87 21.43 -2.79 -2.23
CA GLU A 87 22.46 -2.84 -1.20
C GLU A 87 21.85 -3.30 0.12
N ASN A 88 22.60 -4.08 0.90
CA ASN A 88 22.15 -4.51 2.22
C ASN A 88 22.00 -3.30 3.14
N GLY A 89 20.90 -3.23 3.88
CA GLY A 89 20.59 -2.06 4.70
C GLY A 89 19.12 -1.93 5.09
N GLN A 90 18.76 -0.77 5.64
CA GLN A 90 17.39 -0.44 6.05
C GLN A 90 16.64 0.25 4.92
N TYR A 91 15.44 -0.25 4.65
CA TYR A 91 14.55 0.26 3.63
C TYR A 91 13.16 0.47 4.23
N GLU A 92 12.40 1.33 3.57
CA GLU A 92 10.97 1.45 3.79
C GLU A 92 10.25 0.96 2.55
N VAL A 93 9.18 0.21 2.76
CA VAL A 93 8.26 -0.24 1.72
C VAL A 93 6.90 0.39 1.98
N MET A 94 6.31 0.96 0.94
CA MET A 94 5.03 1.66 1.00
C MET A 94 4.02 0.98 0.08
N GLY A 95 2.88 0.57 0.65
CA GLY A 95 1.64 0.34 -0.09
C GLY A 95 0.83 1.63 -0.13
N LEU A 96 0.34 2.02 -1.31
CA LEU A 96 -0.48 3.23 -1.49
C LEU A 96 -1.79 2.85 -2.18
N MET A 97 -2.69 2.21 -1.43
CA MET A 97 -3.92 1.65 -1.97
C MET A 97 -4.88 2.75 -2.42
N HIS A 98 -5.23 2.75 -3.69
CA HIS A 98 -6.22 3.64 -4.28
C HIS A 98 -7.56 2.94 -4.41
N VAL A 99 -8.62 3.56 -3.87
CA VAL A 99 -10.01 3.14 -4.02
C VAL A 99 -10.74 4.18 -4.86
N VAL A 100 -11.27 3.75 -5.99
CA VAL A 100 -12.06 4.60 -6.89
C VAL A 100 -13.53 4.32 -6.67
N VAL A 101 -14.27 5.33 -6.23
CA VAL A 101 -15.72 5.24 -5.94
C VAL A 101 -16.50 6.08 -6.94
N ARG A 102 -17.64 5.56 -7.40
CA ARG A 102 -18.60 6.35 -8.18
C ARG A 102 -19.50 7.14 -7.24
N GLY A 103 -19.17 8.41 -7.01
CA GLY A 103 -20.06 9.34 -6.33
C GLY A 103 -21.12 9.94 -7.25
N GLU A 104 -22.04 10.70 -6.66
CA GLU A 104 -23.12 11.40 -7.38
C GLU A 104 -22.60 12.42 -8.40
N ASP A 105 -21.54 13.14 -8.05
CA ASP A 105 -20.92 14.18 -8.90
C ASP A 105 -19.75 13.67 -9.77
N GLY A 106 -19.51 12.35 -9.82
CA GLY A 106 -18.45 11.73 -10.61
C GLY A 106 -17.57 10.75 -9.83
N LYS A 107 -16.37 10.46 -10.36
CA LYS A 107 -15.43 9.54 -9.71
C LYS A 107 -14.68 10.26 -8.59
N LYS A 108 -14.68 9.67 -7.39
CA LYS A 108 -13.84 10.07 -6.26
C LYS A 108 -12.73 9.04 -6.09
N VAL A 109 -11.53 9.49 -5.76
CA VAL A 109 -10.37 8.63 -5.48
C VAL A 109 -9.96 8.85 -4.04
N ILE A 110 -9.80 7.77 -3.30
CA ILE A 110 -9.31 7.74 -1.92
C ILE A 110 -8.01 6.96 -1.94
N ALA A 111 -7.02 7.42 -1.18
CA ALA A 111 -5.73 6.77 -1.05
C ALA A 111 -5.50 6.42 0.43
N HIS A 112 -5.08 5.18 0.69
CA HIS A 112 -4.62 4.74 1.99
C HIS A 112 -3.11 4.43 1.89
N GLU A 113 -2.32 4.97 2.81
CA GLU A 113 -0.86 4.82 2.83
C GLU A 113 -0.45 3.92 4.01
N ASN A 114 0.35 2.91 3.72
CA ASN A 114 0.94 2.02 4.72
C ASN A 114 2.44 1.89 4.46
N ILE A 115 3.26 2.30 5.44
CA ILE A 115 4.73 2.25 5.35
C ILE A 115 5.27 1.31 6.42
N VAL A 116 6.11 0.38 5.99
CA VAL A 116 6.79 -0.59 6.86
C VAL A 116 8.31 -0.54 6.66
N GLU A 117 9.05 -0.64 7.76
CA GLU A 117 10.50 -0.75 7.75
C GLU A 117 10.96 -2.20 7.58
N VAL A 118 11.92 -2.42 6.69
CA VAL A 118 12.46 -3.73 6.35
C VAL A 118 13.98 -3.67 6.20
N THR A 119 14.66 -4.77 6.48
CA THR A 119 16.10 -4.95 6.28
C THR A 119 16.31 -5.78 5.04
N ILE A 120 17.13 -5.32 4.10
CA ILE A 120 17.59 -6.14 2.98
C ILE A 120 18.93 -6.79 3.37
N ALA A 121 19.00 -8.12 3.20
CA ALA A 121 20.17 -8.95 3.49
C ALA A 121 20.37 -10.00 2.37
N ASN A 122 20.95 -9.56 1.25
CA ASN A 122 21.39 -10.44 0.15
C ASN A 122 22.76 -11.06 0.43
#